data_AF-A0A836XDC4-F1
#
_entry.id   AF-A0A836XDC4-F1
#
_cell.length_a   1.000
_cell.length_b   1.000
_cell.length_c   1.000
_cell.angle_alpha   90.00
_cell.angle_beta   90.00
_cell.angle_gamma   90.00
#
_symmetry.space_group_name_H-M   'P 1'
#
loop_
_entity.id
_entity.type
_entity.pdbx_description
1 polymer ?
#
loop_
_entity_poly.entity_id
_entity_poly.type
_entity_poly.pdbx_seq_one_letter_code
_entity_poly.pdbx_strand_id
1 'polypeptide(L)'
;MLLWADERMSETMKFGTCNEYFEGWAIEDVFDYAAAIGYDGVEIAPFTLADSVDDIPGSRRDEIRSAAEKAGVEIIGLHWLLIKPEGLYTNHVDDDIRNRTRDYFQSLVRFCGDLGGKVMIIGSPKQRNVKPGWDYDETWERTKNVFHDC
;
A
#
# COMPACT_ATOMS: atom_id res chain seq x y z
N MET A 1 -28.66 -41.09 5.50
CA MET A 1 -28.76 -39.91 4.61
C MET A 1 -28.22 -38.73 5.42
N LEU A 2 -26.89 -38.56 5.38
CA LEU A 2 -26.15 -37.61 6.22
C LEU A 2 -26.25 -36.21 5.62
N LEU A 3 -27.08 -35.37 6.23
CA LEU A 3 -27.18 -33.93 6.00
C LEU A 3 -26.19 -33.18 6.91
N TRP A 4 -24.88 -33.38 6.78
CA TRP A 4 -23.88 -32.65 7.61
C TRP A 4 -22.53 -32.43 6.91
N ALA A 5 -22.51 -32.37 5.58
CA ALA A 5 -21.32 -32.02 4.83
C ALA A 5 -21.63 -30.77 4.02
N ASP A 6 -21.57 -29.59 4.65
CA ASP A 6 -21.25 -28.29 4.05
C ASP A 6 -21.49 -27.19 5.08
N GLU A 7 -20.44 -26.73 5.78
CA GLU A 7 -20.43 -25.42 6.50
C GLU A 7 -19.11 -25.14 7.25
N ARG A 8 -18.09 -25.98 7.08
CA ARG A 8 -16.71 -25.62 7.40
C ARG A 8 -15.82 -26.03 6.23
N MET A 9 -15.95 -25.34 5.11
CA MET A 9 -14.76 -25.09 4.30
C MET A 9 -13.78 -24.42 5.27
N SER A 10 -12.73 -25.15 5.67
CA SER A 10 -11.65 -24.54 6.44
C SER A 10 -11.25 -23.29 5.66
N GLU A 11 -11.26 -22.11 6.30
CA GLU A 11 -10.62 -20.95 5.71
C GLU A 11 -9.18 -21.37 5.42
N THR A 12 -8.90 -21.64 4.15
CA THR A 12 -7.57 -22.02 3.71
C THR A 12 -6.67 -20.83 3.98
N MET A 13 -5.55 -21.05 4.67
CA MET A 13 -4.56 -20.03 4.95
C MET A 13 -4.22 -19.28 3.64
N LYS A 14 -4.37 -17.96 3.66
CA LYS A 14 -4.03 -17.10 2.53
C LYS A 14 -2.56 -16.71 2.59
N PHE A 15 -1.91 -16.69 1.43
CA PHE A 15 -0.53 -16.22 1.27
C PHE A 15 -0.52 -14.91 0.47
N GLY A 16 0.09 -13.89 1.07
CA GLY A 16 0.39 -12.63 0.39
C GLY A 16 1.85 -12.55 -0.02
N THR A 17 2.11 -11.82 -1.09
CA THR A 17 3.46 -11.42 -1.47
C THR A 17 3.50 -9.94 -1.83
N CYS A 18 4.66 -9.42 -2.15
CA CYS A 18 4.83 -8.02 -2.52
C CYS A 18 5.49 -7.86 -3.88
N ASN A 19 5.21 -6.74 -4.54
CA ASN A 19 5.75 -6.50 -5.88
C ASN A 19 7.17 -5.91 -5.88
N GLU A 20 7.72 -5.45 -4.75
CA GLU A 20 8.93 -4.62 -4.77
C GLU A 20 10.19 -5.37 -5.19
N TYR A 21 10.30 -6.66 -4.90
CA TYR A 21 11.47 -7.45 -5.26
C TYR A 21 11.44 -7.94 -6.72
N PHE A 22 10.36 -7.68 -7.48
CA PHE A 22 10.27 -7.94 -8.92
C PHE A 22 10.79 -6.75 -9.74
N GLU A 23 12.06 -6.39 -9.53
CA GLU A 23 12.66 -5.21 -10.14
C GLU A 23 12.58 -5.26 -11.68
N GLY A 24 11.98 -4.22 -12.28
CA GLY A 24 11.87 -4.07 -13.74
C GLY A 24 10.74 -4.85 -14.41
N TRP A 25 9.90 -5.55 -13.65
CA TRP A 25 8.74 -6.25 -14.18
C TRP A 25 7.55 -5.30 -14.37
N ALA A 26 6.72 -5.56 -15.39
CA ALA A 26 5.39 -4.96 -15.42
C ALA A 26 4.56 -5.55 -14.27
N ILE A 27 3.72 -4.73 -13.65
CA ILE A 27 2.92 -5.16 -12.50
C ILE A 27 1.97 -6.31 -12.86
N GLU A 28 1.51 -6.37 -14.11
CA GLU A 28 0.72 -7.47 -14.65
C GLU A 28 1.47 -8.81 -14.63
N ASP A 29 2.75 -8.82 -15.00
CA ASP A 29 3.58 -10.03 -14.96
C ASP A 29 3.79 -10.51 -13.51
N VAL A 30 3.83 -9.58 -12.55
CA VAL A 30 3.88 -9.92 -11.12
C VAL A 30 2.61 -10.63 -10.67
N PHE A 31 1.44 -10.16 -11.10
CA PHE A 31 0.17 -10.81 -10.76
C PHE A 31 0.07 -12.21 -11.35
N ASP A 32 0.40 -12.37 -12.63
CA ASP A 32 0.40 -13.68 -13.31
C ASP A 32 1.37 -14.65 -12.63
N TYR A 33 2.57 -14.18 -12.27
CA TYR A 33 3.56 -15.00 -11.59
C TYR A 33 3.15 -15.38 -10.17
N ALA A 34 2.62 -14.42 -9.39
CA ALA A 34 2.12 -14.66 -8.04
C ALA A 34 1.02 -15.74 -8.03
N ALA A 35 0.08 -15.66 -8.97
CA ALA A 35 -0.96 -16.67 -9.16
C ALA A 35 -0.35 -18.04 -9.49
N ALA A 36 0.62 -18.10 -10.41
CA ALA A 36 1.25 -19.34 -10.86
C ALA A 36 1.99 -20.10 -9.75
N ILE A 37 2.51 -19.38 -8.75
CA ILE A 37 3.23 -19.99 -7.61
C ILE A 37 2.36 -20.15 -6.35
N GLY A 38 1.07 -19.82 -6.44
CA GLY A 38 0.07 -20.10 -5.40
C GLY A 38 -0.11 -19.00 -4.35
N TYR A 39 0.25 -17.75 -4.64
CA TYR A 39 -0.14 -16.61 -3.79
C TYR A 39 -1.58 -16.19 -4.06
N ASP A 40 -2.28 -15.80 -2.99
CA ASP A 40 -3.66 -15.31 -3.05
C ASP A 40 -3.72 -13.80 -3.27
N GLY A 41 -2.65 -13.07 -3.01
CA GLY A 41 -2.63 -11.63 -3.18
C GLY A 41 -1.26 -10.97 -3.19
N VAL A 42 -1.24 -9.72 -3.66
CA VAL A 42 -0.06 -8.89 -3.84
C VAL A 42 -0.24 -7.55 -3.12
N GLU A 43 0.72 -7.20 -2.27
CA GLU A 43 0.94 -5.85 -1.75
C GLU A 43 1.73 -5.02 -2.77
N ILE A 44 1.30 -3.79 -3.00
CA ILE A 44 1.92 -2.90 -3.98
C ILE A 44 2.78 -1.84 -3.27
N ALA A 45 4.06 -1.78 -3.62
CA ALA A 45 4.96 -0.66 -3.40
C ALA A 45 4.73 0.42 -4.47
N PRO A 46 4.07 1.55 -4.16
CA PRO A 46 3.68 2.52 -5.19
C PRO A 46 4.87 3.11 -5.95
N PHE A 47 6.03 3.23 -5.30
CA PHE A 47 7.25 3.77 -5.90
C PHE A 47 7.79 2.95 -7.08
N THR A 48 7.36 1.68 -7.21
CA THR A 48 7.72 0.82 -8.34
C THR A 48 6.91 1.13 -9.60
N LEU A 49 5.78 1.83 -9.46
CA LEU A 49 4.87 2.18 -10.55
C LEU A 49 5.14 3.59 -11.08
N ALA A 50 5.41 4.54 -10.19
CA ALA A 50 5.72 5.93 -10.51
C ALA A 50 6.39 6.63 -9.32
N ASP A 51 6.98 7.82 -9.56
CA ASP A 51 7.51 8.68 -8.49
C ASP A 51 6.38 9.26 -7.59
N SER A 52 5.16 9.41 -8.12
CA SER A 52 3.98 9.77 -7.35
C SER A 52 2.76 8.99 -7.84
N VAL A 53 1.90 8.56 -6.94
CA VAL A 53 0.61 7.97 -7.33
C VAL A 53 -0.32 8.97 -8.03
N ASP A 54 -0.10 10.27 -7.82
CA ASP A 54 -0.84 11.34 -8.51
C ASP A 54 -0.52 11.40 -10.00
N ASP A 55 0.65 10.87 -10.41
CA ASP A 55 1.06 10.80 -11.82
C ASP A 55 0.44 9.61 -12.54
N ILE A 56 -0.20 8.67 -11.82
CA ILE A 56 -0.83 7.47 -12.38
C ILE A 56 -2.29 7.80 -12.74
N PRO A 57 -2.66 7.86 -14.04
CA PRO A 57 -4.01 8.21 -14.46
C PRO A 57 -5.04 7.17 -14.00
N GLY A 58 -6.28 7.59 -13.80
CA GLY A 58 -7.38 6.69 -13.39
C GLY A 58 -7.53 5.47 -14.29
N SER A 59 -7.42 5.64 -15.62
CA SER A 59 -7.47 4.52 -16.57
C SER A 59 -6.38 3.48 -16.32
N ARG A 60 -5.18 3.91 -15.93
CA ARG A 60 -4.09 2.99 -15.60
C ARG A 60 -4.36 2.25 -14.30
N ARG A 61 -5.02 2.90 -13.33
CA ARG A 61 -5.44 2.25 -12.07
C ARG A 61 -6.47 1.15 -12.35
N ASP A 62 -7.43 1.43 -13.23
CA ASP A 62 -8.44 0.45 -13.68
C ASP A 62 -7.80 -0.74 -14.41
N GLU A 63 -6.80 -0.49 -15.25
CA GLU A 63 -6.03 -1.56 -15.91
C GLU A 63 -5.29 -2.46 -14.91
N ILE A 64 -4.61 -1.86 -13.93
CA ILE A 64 -3.88 -2.61 -12.89
C ILE A 64 -4.85 -3.49 -12.09
N ARG A 65 -5.99 -2.93 -11.68
CA ARG A 65 -7.05 -3.67 -10.98
C ARG A 65 -7.56 -4.84 -11.82
N SER A 66 -7.89 -4.57 -13.09
CA SER A 66 -8.40 -5.58 -14.01
C SER A 66 -7.40 -6.71 -14.26
N ALA A 67 -6.10 -6.39 -14.27
CA ALA A 67 -5.04 -7.38 -14.43
C ALA A 67 -4.94 -8.32 -13.23
N ALA A 68 -4.99 -7.78 -12.00
CA ALA A 68 -5.03 -8.60 -10.78
C ALA A 68 -6.27 -9.51 -10.73
N GLU A 69 -7.44 -8.96 -11.05
CA GLU A 69 -8.70 -9.72 -11.12
C GLU A 69 -8.63 -10.85 -12.16
N LYS A 70 -8.04 -10.58 -13.34
CA LYS A 70 -7.85 -11.59 -14.40
C LYS A 70 -6.87 -12.70 -14.00
N ALA A 71 -5.79 -12.34 -13.30
CA ALA A 71 -4.82 -13.29 -12.78
C ALA A 71 -5.36 -14.11 -11.60
N GLY A 72 -6.46 -13.66 -10.98
CA GLY A 72 -7.06 -14.32 -9.82
C GLY A 72 -6.35 -14.04 -8.51
N VAL A 73 -5.64 -12.91 -8.40
CA VAL A 73 -4.93 -12.46 -7.18
C VAL A 73 -5.57 -11.19 -6.63
N GLU A 74 -5.68 -11.10 -5.30
CA GLU A 74 -6.16 -9.90 -4.62
C GLU A 74 -5.04 -8.84 -4.56
N ILE A 75 -5.35 -7.59 -4.88
CA ILE A 75 -4.50 -6.47 -4.46
C ILE A 75 -4.79 -6.26 -2.97
N ILE A 76 -3.85 -6.65 -2.11
CA ILE A 76 -4.02 -6.61 -0.66
C ILE A 76 -4.14 -5.15 -0.19
N GLY A 77 -3.24 -4.32 -0.70
CA GLY A 77 -3.06 -2.96 -0.22
C GLY A 77 -1.73 -2.37 -0.65
N LEU A 78 -1.33 -1.30 0.01
CA LEU A 78 -0.08 -0.60 -0.26
C LEU A 78 0.93 -0.78 0.87
N HIS A 79 2.21 -0.80 0.53
CA HIS A 79 3.31 -0.79 1.50
C HIS A 79 4.47 0.10 1.02
N TRP A 80 5.57 0.19 1.80
CA TRP A 80 6.72 1.06 1.48
C TRP A 80 6.33 2.53 1.20
N LEU A 81 5.34 3.03 1.95
CA LEU A 81 4.76 4.36 1.75
C LEU A 81 5.81 5.45 2.03
N LEU A 82 5.81 6.55 1.27
CA LEU A 82 6.74 7.69 1.45
C LEU A 82 8.22 7.43 1.05
N ILE A 83 8.54 6.34 0.36
CA ILE A 83 9.84 6.24 -0.36
C ILE A 83 9.91 7.29 -1.47
N LYS A 84 8.82 7.40 -2.22
CA LYS A 84 8.57 8.43 -3.22
C LYS A 84 7.17 9.03 -3.03
N PRO A 85 6.97 10.32 -3.35
CA PRO A 85 8.00 11.28 -3.78
C PRO A 85 8.93 11.66 -2.62
N GLU A 86 10.10 12.22 -2.96
CA GLU A 86 11.09 12.63 -1.96
C GLU A 86 10.62 13.83 -1.12
N GLY A 87 11.20 13.97 0.07
CA GLY A 87 10.95 15.11 0.95
C GLY A 87 9.71 15.01 1.83
N LEU A 88 9.02 13.87 1.83
CA LEU A 88 7.91 13.59 2.75
C LEU A 88 8.41 13.05 4.09
N TYR A 89 7.72 13.40 5.18
CA TYR A 89 8.03 12.92 6.53
C TYR A 89 6.83 13.17 7.47
N THR A 90 6.27 12.09 8.02
CA THR A 90 4.98 12.11 8.76
C THR A 90 4.96 13.09 9.93
N ASN A 91 6.04 13.16 10.71
CA ASN A 91 6.09 13.93 11.96
C ASN A 91 7.20 14.98 11.96
N HIS A 92 7.51 15.53 10.78
CA HIS A 92 8.50 16.61 10.67
C HIS A 92 8.14 17.80 11.56
N VAL A 93 9.12 18.50 12.12
CA VAL A 93 8.87 19.76 12.86
C VAL A 93 8.36 20.90 11.97
N ASP A 94 8.57 20.78 10.66
CA ASP A 94 8.12 21.73 9.63
C ASP A 94 6.70 21.38 9.19
N ASP A 95 5.79 22.34 9.33
CA ASP A 95 4.38 22.19 9.03
C ASP A 95 4.12 21.96 7.53
N ASP A 96 4.93 22.55 6.64
CA ASP A 96 4.76 22.39 5.19
C ASP A 96 5.09 20.96 4.76
N ILE A 97 6.13 20.37 5.34
CA ILE A 97 6.48 18.96 5.10
C ILE A 97 5.38 18.05 5.63
N ARG A 98 4.84 18.31 6.83
CA ARG A 98 3.74 17.51 7.39
C ARG A 98 2.46 17.62 6.58
N ASN A 99 2.08 18.84 6.18
CA ASN A 99 0.90 19.10 5.36
C ASN A 99 0.98 18.37 4.02
N ARG A 100 2.12 18.49 3.31
CA ARG A 100 2.35 17.74 2.06
C ARG A 100 2.30 16.22 2.27
N THR A 101 2.82 15.74 3.41
CA THR A 101 2.80 14.30 3.73
C THR A 101 1.37 13.80 4.01
N ARG A 102 0.57 14.57 4.75
CA ARG A 102 -0.87 14.29 4.96
C ARG A 102 -1.61 14.25 3.63
N ASP A 103 -1.45 15.27 2.80
CA ASP A 103 -2.16 15.36 1.52
C ASP A 103 -1.78 14.17 0.62
N TYR A 104 -0.51 13.76 0.64
CA TYR A 104 -0.07 12.56 -0.08
C TYR A 104 -0.61 11.26 0.51
N PHE A 105 -0.79 11.15 1.84
CA PHE A 105 -1.53 10.01 2.42
C PHE A 105 -2.96 9.94 1.89
N GLN A 106 -3.66 11.06 1.75
CA GLN A 106 -4.99 11.08 1.15
C GLN A 106 -4.97 10.66 -0.33
N SER A 107 -3.93 11.04 -1.10
CA SER A 107 -3.72 10.52 -2.46
C SER A 107 -3.50 9.00 -2.46
N LEU A 108 -2.69 8.48 -1.53
CA LEU A 108 -2.45 7.05 -1.36
C LEU A 108 -3.73 6.29 -0.97
N VAL A 109 -4.59 6.85 -0.11
CA VAL A 109 -5.90 6.27 0.26
C VAL A 109 -6.78 6.12 -0.98
N ARG A 110 -6.89 7.16 -1.79
CA ARG A 110 -7.66 7.12 -3.04
C ARG A 110 -7.08 6.10 -4.01
N PHE A 111 -5.77 6.15 -4.23
CA PHE A 111 -5.07 5.19 -5.10
C PHE A 111 -5.27 3.74 -4.64
N CYS A 112 -5.13 3.46 -3.33
CA CYS A 112 -5.39 2.15 -2.75
C CYS A 112 -6.83 1.68 -3.06
N GLY A 113 -7.83 2.54 -2.86
CA GLY A 113 -9.22 2.25 -3.15
C GLY A 113 -9.51 2.01 -4.63
N ASP A 114 -8.90 2.82 -5.52
CA ASP A 114 -9.04 2.66 -6.97
C ASP A 114 -8.54 1.29 -7.43
N LEU A 115 -7.41 0.83 -6.88
CA LEU A 115 -6.86 -0.50 -7.14
C LEU A 115 -7.66 -1.65 -6.49
N GLY A 116 -8.62 -1.33 -5.61
CA GLY A 116 -9.37 -2.33 -4.84
C GLY A 116 -8.66 -2.86 -3.60
N GLY A 117 -7.52 -2.26 -3.23
CA GLY A 117 -6.79 -2.56 -1.99
C GLY A 117 -7.54 -2.10 -0.74
N LYS A 118 -7.30 -2.78 0.38
CA LYS A 118 -8.04 -2.56 1.64
C LYS A 118 -7.20 -2.02 2.78
N VAL A 119 -5.88 -2.13 2.68
CA VAL A 119 -4.96 -1.75 3.76
C VAL A 119 -3.81 -0.90 3.23
N MET A 120 -3.35 0.02 4.06
CA MET A 120 -2.13 0.79 3.83
C MET A 120 -1.18 0.54 5.00
N ILE A 121 -0.01 -0.02 4.70
CA ILE A 121 0.97 -0.43 5.70
C ILE A 121 2.03 0.64 5.83
N ILE A 122 1.93 1.42 6.92
CA ILE A 122 3.02 2.33 7.33
C ILE A 122 4.06 1.58 8.18
N GLY A 123 4.79 0.69 7.53
CA GLY A 123 5.84 -0.14 8.12
C GLY A 123 7.22 0.48 7.90
N SER A 124 7.90 0.08 6.85
CA SER A 124 9.02 0.83 6.27
C SER A 124 8.47 2.06 5.54
N PRO A 125 9.21 3.15 5.26
CA PRO A 125 10.61 3.54 5.51
C PRO A 125 10.81 4.43 6.76
N LYS A 126 11.96 5.11 6.89
CA LYS A 126 12.35 5.90 8.09
C LYS A 126 11.58 7.22 8.25
N GLN A 127 10.71 7.58 7.31
CA GLN A 127 9.92 8.83 7.21
C GLN A 127 8.84 9.00 8.30
N ARG A 128 9.07 8.39 9.45
CA ARG A 128 8.24 8.42 10.67
C ARG A 128 9.07 8.33 11.95
N ASN A 129 10.39 8.16 11.83
CA ASN A 129 11.28 8.02 12.98
C ASN A 129 11.34 9.35 13.74
N VAL A 130 11.43 9.27 15.07
CA VAL A 130 11.83 10.40 15.90
C VAL A 130 13.28 10.72 15.59
N LYS A 131 13.57 11.92 15.05
CA LYS A 131 14.95 12.32 14.72
C LYS A 131 15.71 12.76 16.00
N PRO A 132 17.05 12.70 16.00
CA PRO A 132 17.85 13.25 17.08
C PRO A 132 17.49 14.71 17.35
N GLY A 133 17.25 15.04 18.63
CA GLY A 133 16.88 16.39 19.07
C GLY A 133 15.40 16.73 18.97
N TRP A 134 14.55 15.85 18.44
CA TRP A 134 13.10 16.03 18.51
C TRP A 134 12.56 15.45 19.82
N ASP A 135 11.64 16.19 20.46
CA ASP A 135 10.90 15.70 21.61
C ASP A 135 9.94 14.57 21.20
N TYR A 136 9.86 13.51 22.00
CA TYR A 136 9.06 12.33 21.68
C TYR A 136 7.56 12.63 21.72
N ASP A 137 7.09 13.32 22.77
CA ASP A 137 5.67 13.58 22.97
C ASP A 137 5.15 14.54 21.90
N GLU A 138 5.91 15.60 21.59
CA GLU A 138 5.57 16.49 20.47
C GLU A 138 5.56 15.74 19.12
N THR A 139 6.53 14.84 18.90
CA THR A 139 6.59 14.04 17.66
C THR A 139 5.39 13.10 17.55
N TRP A 140 4.96 12.51 18.68
CA TRP A 140 3.78 11.68 18.75
C TRP A 140 2.50 12.47 18.44
N GLU A 141 2.34 13.67 19.00
CA GLU A 141 1.21 14.55 18.68
C GLU A 141 1.19 14.93 17.19
N ARG A 142 2.35 15.29 16.61
CA ARG A 142 2.47 15.56 15.17
C ARG A 142 2.04 14.34 14.33
N THR A 143 2.48 13.13 14.69
CA THR A 143 2.09 11.89 14.01
C THR A 143 0.58 11.68 14.06
N LYS A 144 -0.03 11.79 15.25
CA LYS A 144 -1.48 11.61 15.41
C LYS A 144 -2.27 12.60 14.56
N ASN A 145 -1.87 13.88 14.56
CA ASN A 145 -2.56 14.92 13.81
C ASN A 145 -2.56 14.63 12.30
N VAL A 146 -1.44 14.14 11.74
CA VAL A 146 -1.39 13.77 10.33
C VAL A 146 -2.38 12.65 10.00
N PHE A 147 -2.48 11.60 10.82
CA PHE A 147 -3.40 10.49 10.56
C PHE A 147 -4.86 10.78 10.87
N HIS A 148 -5.12 11.66 11.85
CA HIS A 148 -6.48 12.09 12.17
C HIS A 148 -7.16 12.77 10.96
N ASP A 149 -6.38 13.44 10.12
CA ASP A 149 -6.89 14.18 8.97
C ASP A 149 -6.95 13.34 7.67
N CYS A 150 -6.62 12.04 7.73
CA CYS A 150 -6.61 11.13 6.58
C CYS A 150 -7.87 10.27 6.47
#